data_AF-A0ABD6EUX1-F1
#
_entry.id   AF-A0ABD6EUX1-F1
#
_cell.length_a   1.000
_cell.length_b   1.000
_cell.length_c   1.000
_cell.angle_alpha   90.00
_cell.angle_beta   90.00
_cell.angle_gamma   90.00
#
_symmetry.space_group_name_H-M   'P 1'
#
loop_
_entity.id
_entity.type
_entity.pdbx_description
1 polymer ?
#
loop_
_entity_poly.entity_id
_entity_poly.type
_entity_poly.pdbx_seq_one_letter_code
_entity_poly.pdbx_strand_id
1 'polypeptide(L)' 'MHETAKHIIQNIGYLVEKYGYMLNGGRVYYMRRTQPPFFIPMVYEYHTATEDDEFLLSMLGAMEKVLAGHSS' A
#
# COMPACT_ATOMS: atom_id res chain seq x y z
N MET A 1 15.03 2.10 -11.55
CA MET A 1 14.91 1.65 -10.15
C MET A 1 13.49 1.13 -9.84
N HIS A 2 12.87 0.38 -10.75
CA HIS A 2 11.47 -0.05 -10.60
C HIS A 2 11.31 -1.25 -9.68
N GLU A 3 12.23 -2.22 -9.73
CA GLU A 3 12.22 -3.39 -8.84
C GLU A 3 12.21 -3.05 -7.35
N THR A 4 13.03 -2.07 -6.94
CA THR A 4 13.05 -1.64 -5.53
C THR A 4 11.72 -0.99 -5.13
N ALA A 5 11.13 -0.18 -6.01
CA ALA A 5 9.83 0.43 -5.77
C ALA A 5 8.73 -0.63 -5.67
N LYS A 6 8.71 -1.61 -6.59
CA LYS A 6 7.79 -2.76 -6.57
C LYS A 6 7.82 -3.49 -5.23
N HIS A 7 9.01 -3.86 -4.76
CA HIS A 7 9.16 -4.56 -3.47
C HIS A 7 8.74 -3.71 -2.27
N ILE A 8 9.01 -2.39 -2.28
CA ILE A 8 8.54 -1.48 -1.23
C ILE A 8 7.02 -1.43 -1.20
N ILE A 9 6.38 -1.30 -2.37
CA ILE A 9 4.92 -1.28 -2.49
C ILE A 9 4.33 -2.61 -2.00
N GLN A 10 4.92 -3.75 -2.38
CA GLN A 10 4.50 -5.08 -1.89
C GLN A 10 4.60 -5.21 -0.38
N ASN A 11 5.68 -4.70 0.23
CA ASN A 11 5.84 -4.72 1.68
C ASN A 11 4.74 -3.91 2.37
N ILE A 12 4.38 -2.75 1.82
CA ILE A 12 3.28 -1.93 2.36
C ILE A 12 1.94 -2.66 2.16
N GLY A 13 1.70 -3.22 0.97
CA GLY A 13 0.50 -4.00 0.67
C GLY A 13 0.32 -5.17 1.64
N TYR A 14 1.38 -5.90 1.94
CA TYR A 14 1.36 -6.97 2.96
C TYR A 14 0.95 -6.47 4.35
N LEU A 15 1.47 -5.32 4.78
CA LEU A 15 1.10 -4.74 6.08
C LEU A 15 -0.36 -4.28 6.11
N VAL A 16 -0.84 -3.67 5.02
CA VAL A 16 -2.23 -3.27 4.86
C VAL A 16 -3.16 -4.49 4.91
N GLU A 17 -2.82 -5.56 4.19
CA GLU A 17 -3.58 -6.80 4.18
C GLU A 17 -3.73 -7.40 5.58
N LYS A 18 -2.65 -7.32 6.38
CA LYS A 18 -2.56 -7.88 7.73
C LYS A 18 -3.25 -7.04 8.80
N TYR A 19 -3.19 -5.72 8.70
CA TYR A 19 -3.66 -4.81 9.77
C TYR A 19 -4.89 -3.97 9.41
N GLY A 20 -5.25 -3.89 8.12
CA GLY A 20 -6.42 -3.14 7.63
C GLY A 20 -6.20 -1.63 7.45
N TYR A 21 -5.01 -1.12 7.73
CA TYR A 21 -4.65 0.29 7.55
C TYR A 21 -3.14 0.45 7.31
N MET A 22 -2.75 1.58 6.75
CA MET A 22 -1.34 1.91 6.52
C MET A 22 -0.67 2.30 7.84
N LEU A 23 0.23 1.45 8.33
CA LEU A 23 1.06 1.75 9.50
C LEU A 23 2.06 2.86 9.20
N ASN A 24 2.31 3.77 10.16
CA ASN A 24 3.42 4.72 10.09
C ASN A 24 4.82 4.05 10.08
N GLY A 25 4.88 2.75 10.37
CA GLY A 25 6.09 1.93 10.34
C GLY A 25 5.90 0.60 11.08
N GLY A 26 6.82 -0.35 10.90
CA GLY A 26 6.76 -1.70 11.47
C GLY A 26 7.02 -1.82 12.98
N ARG A 27 6.57 -0.84 13.78
CA ARG A 27 6.77 -0.82 15.24
C ARG A 27 5.43 -0.91 15.96
N VAL A 28 5.38 -1.67 17.05
CA VAL A 28 4.15 -1.94 17.84
C VAL A 28 3.45 -0.66 18.29
N TYR A 29 4.18 0.41 18.60
CA TYR A 29 3.58 1.67 19.04
C TYR A 29 2.99 2.54 17.90
N TYR A 30 3.14 2.13 16.63
CA TYR A 30 2.51 2.78 15.48
C TYR A 30 1.15 2.19 15.09
N MET A 31 0.65 1.17 15.81
CA MET A 31 -0.66 0.56 15.51
C MET A 31 -1.88 1.48 15.71
N ARG A 32 -1.69 2.72 16.17
CA ARG A 32 -2.79 3.70 16.35
C ARG A 32 -2.61 4.99 15.54
N ARG A 33 -1.64 5.03 14.63
CA ARG A 33 -1.39 6.20 13.78
C ARG A 33 -1.34 5.76 12.32
N THR A 34 -2.23 6.35 11.54
CA THR A 34 -2.26 6.19 10.08
C THR A 34 -1.40 7.26 9.42
N GLN A 35 -0.65 6.85 8.41
CA GLN A 35 0.17 7.75 7.60
C GLN A 35 -0.77 8.38 6.57
N PRO A 36 -0.52 9.63 6.09
CA PRO A 36 -1.24 10.16 4.95
C PRO A 36 -1.27 9.13 3.79
N PRO A 37 -2.42 8.98 3.10
CA PRO A 37 -2.71 7.82 2.26
C PRO A 37 -1.93 7.88 0.94
N PHE A 38 -0.65 7.49 0.98
CA PHE A 38 0.20 7.45 -0.20
C PHE A 38 0.23 6.08 -0.88
N PHE A 39 -0.35 5.04 -0.28
CA PHE A 39 -0.30 3.69 -0.86
C PHE A 39 -0.93 3.62 -2.27
N ILE A 40 -2.14 4.16 -2.45
CA ILE A 40 -2.81 4.18 -3.76
C ILE A 40 -2.03 5.01 -4.78
N PRO A 41 -1.59 6.26 -4.47
CA PRO A 41 -0.70 7.01 -5.36
C PRO A 41 0.60 6.27 -5.70
N MET A 42 1.21 5.54 -4.75
CA MET A 42 2.44 4.78 -5.02
C MET A 42 2.22 3.66 -6.04
N VAL A 43 1.11 2.92 -5.93
CA VAL A 43 0.74 1.88 -6.90
C VAL A 43 0.45 2.51 -8.27
N TYR A 44 -0.27 3.63 -8.30
CA TYR A 44 -0.61 4.36 -9.52
C TYR A 44 0.64 4.88 -10.27
N GLU A 45 1.55 5.55 -9.57
CA GLU A 45 2.79 6.08 -10.17
C GLU A 45 3.70 4.94 -10.67
N TYR A 46 3.76 3.83 -9.93
CA TYR A 46 4.50 2.65 -10.38
C TYR A 46 3.91 2.07 -11.68
N HIS A 47 2.59 1.88 -11.73
CA HIS A 47 1.91 1.39 -12.93
C HIS A 47 2.10 2.34 -14.11
N THR A 48 1.91 3.64 -13.90
CA THR A 48 2.09 4.67 -14.95
C THR A 48 3.51 4.64 -15.52
N ALA A 49 4.52 4.33 -14.72
CA ALA A 49 5.91 4.26 -15.15
C ALA A 49 6.34 2.91 -15.77
N THR A 50 5.56 1.84 -15.59
CA THR A 50 5.97 0.47 -15.97
C THR A 50 4.98 -0.27 -16.86
N GLU A 51 3.73 0.19 -16.92
CA GLU A 51 2.61 -0.47 -17.61
C GLU A 51 2.35 -1.91 -17.10
N ASP A 52 2.74 -2.21 -15.84
CA ASP A 52 2.59 -3.52 -15.20
C ASP A 52 1.16 -3.72 -14.65
N ASP A 53 0.23 -4.05 -15.55
CA ASP A 53 -1.19 -4.28 -15.23
C ASP A 53 -1.39 -5.42 -14.23
N GLU A 54 -0.61 -6.49 -14.33
CA GLU A 54 -0.68 -7.62 -13.39
C GLU A 54 -0.38 -7.17 -11.97
N PHE A 55 0.63 -6.31 -11.79
CA PHE A 55 0.95 -5.76 -10.50
C PHE A 55 -0.15 -4.85 -9.96
N LEU A 56 -0.72 -3.97 -10.79
CA LEU A 56 -1.84 -3.12 -10.40
C LEU A 56 -3.02 -3.95 -9.88
N LEU A 57 -3.42 -4.99 -10.64
CA LEU A 57 -4.50 -5.90 -10.27
C LEU A 57 -4.21 -6.63 -8.95
N SER A 58 -2.96 -7.06 -8.74
CA SER A 58 -2.55 -7.76 -7.51
C SER A 58 -2.66 -6.89 -6.25
N MET A 59 -2.65 -5.56 -6.38
CA MET A 59 -2.72 -4.61 -5.26
C MET A 59 -4.14 -4.11 -4.95
N LEU A 60 -5.15 -4.44 -5.77
CA LEU A 60 -6.53 -3.95 -5.62
C LEU A 60 -7.11 -4.23 -4.23
N GLY A 61 -6.99 -5.47 -3.74
CA GLY A 61 -7.55 -5.85 -2.42
C GLY A 61 -6.95 -5.05 -1.27
N ALA A 62 -5.63 -4.78 -1.32
CA ALA A 62 -4.97 -3.96 -0.32
C ALA A 62 -5.47 -2.51 -0.41
N MET A 63 -5.64 -1.95 -1.60
CA MET A 63 -6.15 -0.58 -1.80
C MET A 63 -7.58 -0.43 -1.27
N GLU A 64 -8.46 -1.41 -1.52
CA GLU A 64 -9.82 -1.44 -0.96
C GLU A 64 -9.82 -1.44 0.57
N LYS A 65 -8.94 -2.25 1.19
CA LYS A 65 -8.79 -2.27 2.65
C LYS A 65 -8.34 -0.93 3.22
N VAL A 66 -7.38 -0.25 2.57
CA VAL A 66 -6.97 1.10 3.00
C VAL A 66 -8.15 2.06 2.97
N LEU A 67 -8.97 2.05 1.91
CA LEU A 67 -10.14 2.94 1.78
C LEU A 67 -11.20 2.64 2.86
N ALA A 68 -11.47 1.36 3.13
CA ALA A 68 -12.41 0.94 4.16
C ALA A 68 -11.95 1.35 5.57
N GLY A 69 -10.67 1.19 5.89
CA GLY A 69 -10.10 1.53 7.21
C GLY A 69 -10.02 3.04 7.52
N HIS A 70 -10.16 3.92 6.52
CA HIS A 70 -10.24 5.37 6.72
C HIS A 70 -11.68 5.88 6.90
N SER A 71 -12.69 5.03 6.70
CA SER A 71 -14.11 5.40 6.72
C SER A 71 -14.81 5.11 8.06
N SER A 72 -14.05 4.71 9.09
CA SER A 72 -14.52 4.38 10.45
C SER A 72 -13.92 5.28 11.51
#